data_AF-A0A661H5H6-F1
#
_entry.id   AF-A0A661H5H6-F1
#
_cell.length_a   1.000
_cell.length_b   1.000
_cell.length_c   1.000
_cell.angle_alpha   90.00
_cell.angle_beta   90.00
_cell.angle_gamma   90.00
#
_symmetry.space_group_name_H-M   'P 1'
#
loop_
_entity.id
_entity.type
_entity.pdbx_description
1 polymer ?
#
loop_
_entity_poly.entity_id
_entity_poly.type
_entity_poly.pdbx_seq_one_letter_code
_entity_poly.pdbx_strand_id
1 'polypeptide(L)'
;MAQQLLTGNAAAAWGVRLAEVDYVPAFPITPQTEIIETLGDWIDGGEMAGRMVTLESEHSMITAAGAAAATGVRVFSATSSQGLLHAMEMLYTVAGWRAPFVLVNVSRGLSAPITLEADHNDILAARDSGFLQIHCATCQEVLDSVLI
;
A
#
# COMPACT_ATOMS: atom_id res chain seq x y z
N MET A 1 -9.90 -26.82 -2.84
CA MET A 1 -9.21 -25.52 -2.69
C MET A 1 -7.87 -25.80 -2.03
N ALA A 2 -6.76 -25.33 -2.60
CA ALA A 2 -5.45 -25.46 -1.97
C ALA A 2 -5.30 -24.33 -0.94
N GLN A 3 -5.08 -24.69 0.33
CA GLN A 3 -4.78 -23.73 1.38
C GLN A 3 -3.27 -23.50 1.40
N GLN A 4 -2.85 -22.23 1.38
CA GLN A 4 -1.45 -21.84 1.44
C GLN A 4 -1.18 -21.07 2.74
N LEU A 5 -0.01 -21.30 3.34
CA LEU A 5 0.47 -20.51 4.48
C LEU A 5 1.26 -19.33 3.93
N LEU A 6 0.74 -18.12 4.12
CA LEU A 6 1.29 -16.89 3.59
C LEU A 6 1.56 -15.89 4.72
N THR A 7 2.57 -15.04 4.53
CA THR A 7 2.75 -13.83 5.35
C THR A 7 1.64 -12.82 5.03
N GLY A 8 1.47 -11.82 5.89
CA GLY A 8 0.53 -10.72 5.62
C GLY A 8 0.90 -9.95 4.35
N ASN A 9 2.21 -9.73 4.11
CA ASN A 9 2.71 -9.09 2.90
C ASN A 9 2.38 -9.90 1.64
N ALA A 10 2.63 -11.22 1.65
CA ALA A 10 2.27 -12.08 0.54
C ALA A 10 0.75 -12.12 0.31
N ALA A 11 -0.06 -12.13 1.39
CA ALA A 11 -1.51 -12.07 1.29
C ALA A 11 -2.00 -10.76 0.66
N ALA A 12 -1.39 -9.62 1.01
CA ALA A 12 -1.67 -8.34 0.37
C ALA A 12 -1.35 -8.39 -1.13
N ALA A 13 -0.16 -8.87 -1.50
CA ALA A 13 0.23 -9.02 -2.91
C ALA A 13 -0.76 -9.89 -3.69
N TRP A 14 -1.21 -11.02 -3.12
CA TRP A 14 -2.26 -11.85 -3.72
C TRP A 14 -3.57 -11.09 -3.92
N GLY A 15 -3.99 -10.29 -2.93
CA GLY A 15 -5.16 -9.43 -3.08
C GLY A 15 -5.04 -8.46 -4.26
N VAL A 16 -3.87 -7.83 -4.42
CA VAL A 16 -3.58 -6.92 -5.54
C VAL A 16 -3.65 -7.64 -6.89
N ARG A 17 -3.05 -8.83 -6.98
CA ARG A 17 -3.06 -9.66 -8.18
C ARG A 17 -4.49 -10.09 -8.56
N LEU A 18 -5.28 -10.53 -7.58
CA LEU A 18 -6.69 -10.92 -7.77
C LEU A 18 -7.59 -9.73 -8.10
N ALA A 19 -7.24 -8.54 -7.61
CA ALA A 19 -7.91 -7.29 -7.94
C ALA A 19 -7.54 -6.76 -9.34
N GLU A 20 -6.66 -7.42 -10.10
CA GLU A 20 -6.27 -6.98 -11.45
C GLU A 20 -5.83 -5.51 -11.47
N VAL A 21 -4.95 -5.13 -10.54
CA VAL A 21 -4.44 -3.74 -10.45
C VAL A 21 -3.59 -3.39 -11.66
N ASP A 22 -3.87 -2.23 -12.27
CA ASP A 22 -3.19 -1.76 -13.48
C ASP A 22 -1.89 -1.00 -13.18
N TYR A 23 -1.84 -0.26 -12.06
CA TYR A 23 -0.71 0.62 -11.74
C TYR A 23 -0.30 0.56 -10.27
N VAL A 24 1.01 0.41 -10.04
CA VAL A 24 1.63 0.34 -8.71
C VAL A 24 2.76 1.38 -8.61
N PRO A 25 2.47 2.63 -8.17
CA PRO A 25 3.53 3.54 -7.76
C PRO A 25 4.10 3.06 -6.42
N ALA A 26 5.43 2.91 -6.35
CA ALA A 26 6.11 2.32 -5.22
C ALA A 26 7.29 3.15 -4.73
N PHE A 27 7.57 3.05 -3.43
CA PHE A 27 8.80 3.50 -2.80
C PHE A 27 9.19 2.51 -1.69
N PRO A 28 10.45 2.05 -1.61
CA PRO A 28 10.82 1.01 -0.66
C PRO A 28 10.95 1.54 0.77
N ILE A 29 10.24 0.92 1.71
CA ILE A 29 10.40 1.14 3.16
C ILE A 29 10.02 -0.13 3.93
N THR A 30 10.90 -0.60 4.81
CA THR A 30 10.63 -1.79 5.65
C THR A 30 9.48 -1.52 6.62
N PRO A 31 8.54 -2.45 6.87
CA PRO A 31 8.49 -3.84 6.39
C PRO A 31 7.64 -4.09 5.12
N GLN A 32 7.00 -3.09 4.52
CA GLN A 32 6.14 -3.33 3.34
C GLN A 32 6.90 -3.72 2.06
N THR A 33 8.22 -3.51 2.01
CA THR A 33 9.05 -3.75 0.82
C THR A 33 8.79 -5.11 0.15
N GLU A 34 8.53 -6.18 0.92
CA GLU A 34 8.22 -7.53 0.40
C GLU A 34 6.97 -7.54 -0.50
N ILE A 35 5.99 -6.67 -0.24
CA ILE A 35 4.78 -6.53 -1.07
C ILE A 35 5.18 -6.05 -2.47
N ILE A 36 5.91 -4.93 -2.55
CA ILE A 36 6.27 -4.34 -3.85
C ILE A 36 7.31 -5.18 -4.60
N GLU A 37 8.19 -5.91 -3.89
CA GLU A 37 9.11 -6.89 -4.49
C GLU A 37 8.32 -8.04 -5.14
N THR A 38 7.36 -8.63 -4.41
CA THR A 38 6.52 -9.72 -4.93
C THR A 38 5.70 -9.28 -6.15
N LEU A 39 5.14 -8.06 -6.12
CA LEU A 39 4.40 -7.50 -7.25
C LEU A 39 5.31 -7.24 -8.45
N GLY A 40 6.51 -6.71 -8.21
CA GLY A 40 7.53 -6.50 -9.24
C GLY A 40 7.90 -7.81 -9.93
N ASP A 41 8.20 -8.85 -9.17
CA ASP A 41 8.54 -10.17 -9.69
C ASP A 41 7.43 -10.76 -10.57
N TRP A 42 6.16 -10.62 -10.16
CA TRP A 42 5.04 -11.10 -10.98
C TRP A 42 4.79 -10.28 -12.24
N ILE A 43 4.98 -8.95 -12.18
CA ILE A 43 4.83 -8.08 -13.35
C ILE A 43 5.95 -8.37 -14.37
N ASP A 44 7.20 -8.43 -13.91
CA ASP A 44 8.37 -8.69 -14.76
C ASP A 44 8.35 -10.13 -15.32
N GLY A 45 7.85 -11.09 -14.54
CA GLY A 45 7.63 -12.48 -14.95
C GLY A 45 6.43 -12.69 -15.88
N GLY A 46 5.59 -11.68 -16.12
CA GLY A 46 4.37 -11.80 -16.92
C GLY A 46 3.25 -12.61 -16.25
N GLU A 47 3.36 -12.83 -14.94
CA GLU A 47 2.37 -13.52 -14.10
C GLU A 47 1.21 -12.62 -13.68
N MET A 48 1.44 -11.31 -13.67
CA MET A 48 0.47 -10.26 -13.38
C MET A 48 0.59 -9.17 -14.45
N ALA A 49 -0.54 -8.76 -15.03
CA ALA A 49 -0.58 -7.57 -15.88
C ALA A 49 -0.52 -6.32 -14.98
N GLY A 50 0.11 -5.26 -15.47
CA GLY A 50 0.19 -3.99 -14.77
C GLY A 50 1.53 -3.30 -14.98
N ARG A 51 1.68 -2.14 -14.37
CA ARG A 51 2.92 -1.37 -14.41
C ARG A 51 3.30 -0.92 -13.01
N MET A 52 4.49 -1.33 -12.57
CA MET A 52 5.12 -0.78 -11.38
C MET A 52 6.07 0.35 -11.76
N VAL A 53 6.08 1.42 -10.98
CA VAL A 53 7.06 2.51 -11.11
C VAL A 53 7.61 2.83 -9.73
N THR A 54 8.93 2.83 -9.60
CA THR A 54 9.61 3.29 -8.39
C THR A 54 9.76 4.81 -8.45
N LEU A 55 9.22 5.50 -7.46
CA LEU A 55 9.28 6.96 -7.34
C LEU A 55 10.46 7.37 -6.45
N GLU A 56 10.63 8.67 -6.25
CA GLU A 56 11.71 9.26 -5.44
C GLU A 56 11.36 9.41 -3.96
N SER A 57 10.06 9.37 -3.60
CA SER A 57 9.57 9.46 -2.23
C SER A 57 8.12 8.96 -2.12
N GLU A 58 7.67 8.70 -0.89
CA GLU A 58 6.27 8.37 -0.61
C GLU A 58 5.31 9.52 -0.92
N HIS A 59 5.77 10.77 -0.84
CA HIS A 59 4.97 11.94 -1.23
C HIS A 59 4.63 11.90 -2.73
N SER A 60 5.64 11.68 -3.57
CA SER A 60 5.47 11.53 -5.03
C SER A 60 4.72 10.25 -5.40
N MET A 61 4.91 9.17 -4.62
CA MET A 61 4.19 7.91 -4.77
C MET A 61 2.68 8.08 -4.58
N ILE A 62 2.24 8.73 -3.49
CA ILE A 62 0.81 9.00 -3.25
C ILE A 62 0.25 10.01 -4.25
N THR A 63 1.06 11.00 -4.67
CA THR A 63 0.68 11.92 -5.75
C THR A 63 0.38 11.18 -7.04
N ALA A 64 1.28 10.30 -7.47
CA ALA A 64 1.10 9.48 -8.66
C ALA A 64 -0.10 8.52 -8.51
N ALA A 65 -0.31 7.96 -7.32
CA ALA A 65 -1.44 7.06 -7.05
C ALA A 65 -2.79 7.78 -7.23
N GLY A 66 -2.96 8.93 -6.58
CA GLY A 66 -4.19 9.71 -6.68
C GLY A 66 -4.43 10.25 -8.09
N ALA A 67 -3.38 10.72 -8.78
CA ALA A 67 -3.49 11.21 -10.15
C ALA A 67 -3.89 10.11 -11.14
N ALA A 68 -3.31 8.90 -11.02
CA ALA A 68 -3.68 7.77 -11.86
C ALA A 68 -5.10 7.27 -11.55
N ALA A 69 -5.48 7.17 -10.28
CA ALA A 69 -6.83 6.77 -9.89
C ALA A 69 -7.90 7.74 -10.44
N ALA A 70 -7.61 9.04 -10.48
CA ALA A 70 -8.51 10.05 -11.04
C ALA A 70 -8.76 9.90 -12.55
N THR A 71 -7.91 9.16 -13.28
CA THR A 71 -8.12 8.87 -14.71
C THR A 71 -8.87 7.56 -14.98
N GLY A 72 -9.29 6.85 -13.92
CA GLY A 72 -10.03 5.58 -14.02
C GLY A 72 -9.15 4.33 -14.02
N VAL A 73 -7.86 4.46 -13.73
CA VAL A 73 -6.92 3.33 -13.59
C VAL A 73 -7.09 2.70 -12.21
N ARG A 74 -7.06 1.38 -12.10
CA ARG A 74 -7.06 0.70 -10.79
C ARG A 74 -5.67 0.76 -10.18
N VAL A 75 -5.56 1.36 -8.99
CA VAL A 75 -4.26 1.66 -8.36
C VAL A 75 -4.12 1.00 -7.00
N PHE A 76 -2.93 0.46 -6.75
CA PHE A 76 -2.48 0.00 -5.43
C PHE A 76 -1.14 0.62 -5.07
N SER A 77 -0.91 0.88 -3.79
CA SER A 77 0.41 1.22 -3.27
C SER A 77 0.59 0.71 -1.85
N ALA A 78 1.82 0.75 -1.32
CA ALA A 78 2.12 0.31 0.03
C ALA A 78 3.18 1.22 0.69
N THR A 79 3.04 1.45 2.00
CA THR A 79 4.00 2.24 2.80
C THR A 79 4.05 1.76 4.26
N SER A 80 4.91 2.39 5.07
CA SER A 80 5.07 2.11 6.51
C SER A 80 5.65 3.33 7.24
N SER A 81 5.25 3.57 8.49
CA SER A 81 5.94 4.49 9.42
C SER A 81 6.23 5.88 8.83
N GLN A 82 7.51 6.25 8.71
CA GLN A 82 7.96 7.56 8.21
C GLN A 82 7.48 7.84 6.80
N GLY A 83 7.30 6.80 5.97
CA GLY A 83 6.83 6.97 4.61
C GLY A 83 5.39 7.49 4.57
N LEU A 84 4.51 6.96 5.42
CA LEU A 84 3.14 7.45 5.54
C LEU A 84 3.11 8.92 5.99
N LEU A 85 3.95 9.27 6.97
CA LEU A 85 4.04 10.65 7.46
C LEU A 85 4.65 11.60 6.44
N HIS A 86 5.62 11.12 5.64
CA HIS A 86 6.21 11.90 4.57
C HIS A 86 5.20 12.23 3.46
N ALA A 87 4.22 11.34 3.25
CA ALA A 87 3.13 11.53 2.30
C ALA A 87 1.87 12.21 2.88
N MET A 88 1.89 12.69 4.13
CA MET A 88 0.69 13.15 4.86
C MET A 88 -0.10 14.24 4.11
N GLU A 89 0.58 15.24 3.54
CA GLU A 89 -0.06 16.29 2.72
C GLU A 89 -0.89 15.69 1.58
N MET A 90 -0.33 14.68 0.92
CA MET A 90 -0.97 14.06 -0.23
C MET A 90 -2.14 13.17 0.15
N LEU A 91 -2.14 12.54 1.33
CA LEU A 91 -3.30 11.79 1.82
C LEU A 91 -4.56 12.68 1.89
N TYR A 92 -4.46 13.87 2.49
CA TYR A 92 -5.58 14.81 2.53
C TYR A 92 -5.99 15.29 1.13
N THR A 93 -5.00 15.53 0.28
CA THR A 93 -5.21 16.06 -1.08
C THR A 93 -5.98 15.06 -1.94
N VAL A 94 -5.53 13.81 -2.02
CA VAL A 94 -6.15 12.78 -2.87
C VAL A 94 -7.50 12.31 -2.32
N ALA A 95 -7.69 12.35 -0.99
CA ALA A 95 -9.00 12.12 -0.39
C ALA A 95 -10.02 13.19 -0.81
N GLY A 96 -9.59 14.45 -0.89
CA GLY A 96 -10.39 15.57 -1.41
C GLY A 96 -10.77 15.42 -2.89
N TRP A 97 -9.90 14.80 -3.69
CA TRP A 97 -10.18 14.50 -5.10
C TRP A 97 -11.17 13.35 -5.29
N ARG A 98 -11.48 12.60 -4.22
CA ARG A 98 -12.32 11.38 -4.28
C ARG A 98 -11.73 10.33 -5.24
N ALA A 99 -10.39 10.28 -5.34
CA ALA A 99 -9.68 9.35 -6.21
C ALA A 99 -9.56 7.97 -5.52
N PRO A 100 -10.16 6.90 -6.08
CA PRO A 100 -10.19 5.60 -5.42
C PRO A 100 -8.90 4.80 -5.67
N PHE A 101 -8.14 4.51 -4.61
CA PHE A 101 -7.02 3.55 -4.66
C PHE A 101 -6.82 2.88 -3.30
N VAL A 102 -6.16 1.73 -3.31
CA VAL A 102 -5.83 0.98 -2.09
C VAL A 102 -4.40 1.30 -1.66
N LEU A 103 -4.23 1.67 -0.38
CA LEU A 103 -2.94 1.89 0.24
C LEU A 103 -2.77 0.93 1.42
N VAL A 104 -1.88 -0.05 1.30
CA VAL A 104 -1.53 -0.91 2.44
C VAL A 104 -0.48 -0.21 3.30
N ASN A 105 -0.85 0.13 4.53
CA ASN A 105 0.10 0.54 5.55
C ASN A 105 0.50 -0.66 6.41
N VAL A 106 1.72 -1.15 6.24
CA VAL A 106 2.27 -2.15 7.18
C VAL A 106 2.80 -1.40 8.40
N SER A 107 1.98 -1.37 9.45
CA SER A 107 2.17 -0.44 10.57
C SER A 107 3.47 -0.69 11.33
N ARG A 108 4.25 0.37 11.51
CA ARG A 108 5.58 0.33 12.14
C ARG A 108 5.78 1.59 12.98
N GLY A 109 6.43 1.45 14.13
CA GLY A 109 6.72 2.56 15.04
C GLY A 109 7.40 3.75 14.36
N LEU A 110 7.07 4.95 14.83
CA LEU A 110 7.69 6.19 14.37
C LEU A 110 9.08 6.36 14.99
N SER A 111 9.95 7.12 14.33
CA SER A 111 11.34 7.33 14.74
C SER A 111 11.47 8.26 15.96
N ALA A 112 11.08 7.77 17.14
CA ALA A 112 11.19 8.46 18.41
C ALA A 112 11.51 7.50 19.59
N PRO A 113 12.60 6.71 19.57
CA PRO A 113 13.71 6.65 18.61
C PRO A 113 13.42 5.71 17.42
N ILE A 114 14.37 5.56 16.48
CA ILE A 114 14.21 4.67 15.32
C ILE A 114 13.86 3.23 15.75
N THR A 115 12.88 2.63 15.09
CA THR A 115 12.42 1.26 15.35
C THR A 115 11.91 0.60 14.07
N LEU A 116 12.03 -0.72 14.00
CA LEU A 116 11.39 -1.58 13.00
C LEU A 116 10.21 -2.37 13.57
N GLU A 117 9.92 -2.20 14.86
CA GLU A 117 8.84 -2.89 15.54
C GLU A 117 7.46 -2.36 15.15
N ALA A 118 6.46 -3.21 15.30
CA ALA A 118 5.06 -2.87 15.03
C ALA A 118 4.49 -1.91 16.08
N ASP A 119 3.71 -0.95 15.62
CA ASP A 119 2.95 0.04 16.39
C ASP A 119 1.91 0.65 15.46
N HIS A 120 0.88 1.33 15.98
CA HIS A 120 -0.16 2.01 15.20
C HIS A 120 0.02 3.53 15.13
N ASN A 121 1.10 4.08 15.69
CA ASN A 121 1.34 5.52 15.72
C ASN A 121 1.36 6.18 14.34
N ASP A 122 1.80 5.47 13.29
CA ASP A 122 1.79 5.97 11.92
C ASP A 122 0.36 6.09 11.36
N ILE A 123 -0.39 5.00 11.33
CA ILE A 123 -1.75 4.96 10.78
C ILE A 123 -2.71 5.85 11.57
N LEU A 124 -2.56 5.90 12.91
CA LEU A 124 -3.37 6.76 13.77
C LEU A 124 -3.05 8.24 13.59
N ALA A 125 -1.86 8.61 13.11
CA ALA A 125 -1.55 9.99 12.72
C ALA A 125 -2.31 10.41 11.45
N ALA A 126 -2.67 9.45 10.59
CA ALA A 126 -3.43 9.68 9.36
C ALA A 126 -4.96 9.53 9.53
N ARG A 127 -5.48 9.34 10.76
CA ARG A 127 -6.91 9.07 11.03
C ARG A 127 -7.87 10.14 10.48
N ASP A 128 -7.41 11.39 10.42
CA ASP A 128 -8.21 12.54 10.01
C ASP A 128 -8.05 12.87 8.50
N SER A 129 -7.26 12.07 7.76
CA SER A 129 -6.94 12.29 6.33
C SER A 129 -8.12 12.11 5.37
N GLY A 130 -9.20 11.48 5.83
CA GLY A 130 -10.36 11.14 5.00
C GLY A 130 -10.26 9.81 4.27
N PHE A 131 -9.19 9.04 4.49
CA PHE A 131 -9.09 7.64 4.05
C PHE A 131 -9.99 6.73 4.86
N LEU A 132 -10.59 5.73 4.20
CA LEU A 132 -11.17 4.60 4.90
C LEU A 132 -10.05 3.75 5.49
N GLN A 133 -10.05 3.55 6.80
CA GLN A 133 -9.05 2.75 7.50
C GLN A 133 -9.64 1.41 7.95
N ILE A 134 -9.05 0.31 7.48
CA ILE A 134 -9.43 -1.07 7.84
C ILE A 134 -8.20 -1.71 8.51
N HIS A 135 -8.35 -2.17 9.75
CA HIS A 135 -7.29 -2.84 10.49
C HIS A 135 -7.49 -4.36 10.44
N CYS A 136 -6.47 -5.07 9.97
CA CYS A 136 -6.49 -6.53 9.84
C CYS A 136 -5.71 -7.17 10.99
N ALA A 137 -6.30 -8.15 11.66
CA ALA A 137 -5.67 -8.94 12.71
C ALA A 137 -5.08 -10.26 12.18
N THR A 138 -5.46 -10.68 10.97
CA THR A 138 -4.97 -11.93 10.35
C THR A 138 -4.51 -11.73 8.91
N CYS A 139 -3.66 -12.63 8.41
CA CYS A 139 -3.20 -12.60 7.01
C CYS A 139 -4.37 -12.79 6.02
N GLN A 140 -5.39 -13.56 6.39
CA GLN A 140 -6.59 -13.74 5.56
C GLN A 140 -7.38 -12.42 5.45
N GLU A 141 -7.57 -11.72 6.57
CA GLU A 141 -8.24 -10.42 6.56
C GLU A 141 -7.49 -9.39 5.71
N VAL A 142 -6.15 -9.47 5.63
CA VAL A 142 -5.36 -8.61 4.73
C VAL A 142 -5.75 -8.85 3.27
N LEU A 143 -5.80 -10.10 2.81
CA LEU A 143 -6.23 -10.43 1.45
C LEU A 143 -7.66 -9.95 1.20
N ASP A 144 -8.58 -10.28 2.12
CA ASP A 144 -10.00 -9.97 1.97
C ASP A 144 -10.22 -8.45 1.90
N SER A 145 -9.50 -7.68 2.73
CA SER A 145 -9.64 -6.22 2.79
C SER A 145 -9.05 -5.50 1.59
N VAL A 146 -8.06 -6.08 0.90
CA VAL A 146 -7.53 -5.51 -0.36
C VAL A 146 -8.54 -5.63 -1.51
N LEU A 147 -9.50 -6.55 -1.42
CA LEU A 147 -10.50 -6.81 -2.47
C LEU A 147 -11.79 -5.98 -2.35
N ILE A 148 -11.97 -5.23 -1.26
CA ILE A 148 -13.19 -4.47 -0.95
C ILE A 148 -12.98 -2.98 -1.26
#